data_AF-A0A7W8DXI6-F1
#
_entry.id   AF-A0A7W8DXI6-F1
#
_cell.length_a   1.000
_cell.length_b   1.000
_cell.length_c   1.000
_cell.angle_alpha   90.00
_cell.angle_beta   90.00
_cell.angle_gamma   90.00
#
_symmetry.space_group_name_H-M   'P 1'
#
loop_
_entity.id
_entity.type
_entity.pdbx_description
1 polymer ?
#
loop_
_entity_poly.entity_id
_entity_poly.type
_entity_poly.pdbx_seq_one_letter_code
_entity_poly.pdbx_strand_id
1 'polypeptide(L)'
;MTDDTRLRDGLGPREDPQAASVAEGSGTAVEPAGGSRADAAHRDGSHPYGAHSDGSHPEGGHGHDGVYAAIDLGTNNCRLLIARPTGDGFRVIDSFSRIIRLGEGMSASGRISEAAIGRAISALSVCSEKIHARRAKRLRLVATEACRAADNADDFLDRVAHATGIRLEVIDRETEARLAVVGCSPLLDPHGRGAILFDIGGGSSELVWIERDPAKPELAPRIRAWMSIPLGVVTLAERFGGKVVSDETYAAMVEAVAIHVGPFAARIGGDLAGMHLLGTSGTVTTLAGLHLDLTRYDRRRVDGIWLSDAELTETIAKLHGMSYHDRASNNCIGVERADLVLAGCAILDAIRTAFPLPRLRVADRGLREGMLVEMMRQDGALGPA
;
A
#
# COMPACT_ATOMS: atom_id res chain seq x y z
N MET A 1 47.30 -33.29 53.67
CA MET A 1 46.11 -32.62 54.23
C MET A 1 45.03 -32.71 53.16
N THR A 2 44.24 -33.80 53.17
CA THR A 2 42.95 -33.92 53.90
C THR A 2 41.85 -33.13 53.17
N ASP A 3 40.70 -33.70 52.78
CA ASP A 3 40.22 -35.06 53.04
C ASP A 3 39.30 -35.60 51.93
N ASP A 4 39.27 -36.91 51.87
CA ASP A 4 38.48 -37.81 51.04
C ASP A 4 37.00 -37.82 51.46
N THR A 5 36.06 -37.83 50.50
CA THR A 5 34.91 -38.76 50.56
C THR A 5 34.17 -38.89 49.23
N ARG A 6 33.88 -40.14 48.85
CA ARG A 6 32.98 -40.52 47.74
C ARG A 6 31.63 -40.98 48.29
N LEU A 7 30.60 -41.00 47.41
CA LEU A 7 29.47 -41.94 47.27
C LEU A 7 28.31 -41.19 46.57
N ARG A 8 27.44 -41.74 45.71
CA ARG A 8 27.39 -42.83 44.72
C ARG A 8 25.94 -42.86 44.16
N ASP A 9 25.68 -43.69 43.14
CA ASP A 9 24.36 -44.04 42.54
C ASP A 9 23.71 -42.92 41.68
N GLY A 10 23.04 -43.14 40.54
CA GLY A 10 22.77 -44.29 39.64
C GLY A 10 21.76 -43.82 38.55
N LEU A 11 21.57 -44.38 37.35
CA LEU A 11 22.08 -45.55 36.59
C LEU A 11 21.98 -45.25 35.06
N GLY A 12 22.29 -46.20 34.16
CA GLY A 12 22.06 -46.13 32.69
C GLY A 12 20.82 -46.93 32.22
N PRO A 13 20.70 -47.41 30.96
CA PRO A 13 21.62 -47.35 29.79
C PRO A 13 20.96 -46.61 28.58
N ARG A 14 21.56 -46.26 27.42
CA ARG A 14 22.58 -46.86 26.50
C ARG A 14 22.11 -48.08 25.68
N GLU A 15 21.85 -47.90 24.37
CA GLU A 15 22.63 -48.47 23.24
C GLU A 15 21.87 -48.42 21.88
N ASP A 16 22.51 -47.83 20.85
CA ASP A 16 22.34 -48.24 19.45
C ASP A 16 23.14 -49.54 19.21
N PRO A 17 22.78 -50.38 18.22
CA PRO A 17 23.72 -50.47 17.08
C PRO A 17 23.14 -50.80 15.69
N GLN A 18 23.65 -50.06 14.70
CA GLN A 18 24.16 -50.50 13.38
C GLN A 18 23.25 -51.23 12.35
N ALA A 19 23.63 -51.03 11.08
CA ALA A 19 22.86 -51.39 9.88
C ALA A 19 23.50 -52.54 9.07
N ALA A 20 22.69 -53.27 8.28
CA ALA A 20 23.13 -54.01 7.09
C ALA A 20 22.00 -54.31 6.07
N SER A 21 21.87 -53.42 5.08
CA SER A 21 21.81 -53.70 3.62
C SER A 21 20.91 -54.78 2.95
N VAL A 22 20.21 -54.31 1.89
CA VAL A 22 19.73 -54.94 0.61
C VAL A 22 18.62 -56.01 0.58
N ALA A 23 17.51 -55.66 -0.09
CA ALA A 23 16.85 -56.48 -1.13
C ALA A 23 15.93 -55.59 -2.02
N GLU A 24 15.87 -55.84 -3.33
CA GLU A 24 14.98 -55.15 -4.28
C GLU A 24 13.61 -55.85 -4.40
N GLY A 25 12.54 -55.12 -4.77
CA GLY A 25 11.23 -55.75 -5.00
C GLY A 25 10.05 -54.83 -5.33
N SER A 26 9.90 -54.49 -6.61
CA SER A 26 8.63 -54.17 -7.32
C SER A 26 7.50 -53.36 -6.64
N GLY A 27 7.33 -52.11 -7.11
CA GLY A 27 6.06 -51.61 -7.69
C GLY A 27 4.82 -51.38 -6.82
N THR A 28 4.42 -50.11 -6.67
CA THR A 28 3.16 -49.56 -7.24
C THR A 28 3.10 -48.04 -7.05
N ALA A 29 2.48 -47.34 -7.99
CA ALA A 29 2.33 -45.89 -7.93
C ALA A 29 1.11 -45.48 -7.08
N VAL A 30 1.27 -44.45 -6.24
CA VAL A 30 0.17 -43.74 -5.58
C VAL A 30 0.48 -42.24 -5.63
N GLU A 31 -0.37 -41.48 -6.33
CA GLU A 31 -0.34 -40.01 -6.30
C GLU A 31 -0.90 -39.47 -4.98
N PRO A 32 -0.41 -38.31 -4.50
CA PRO A 32 -1.21 -37.38 -3.72
C PRO A 32 -1.68 -36.21 -4.61
N ALA A 33 -2.99 -36.13 -4.82
CA ALA A 33 -3.60 -35.07 -5.62
C ALA A 33 -3.76 -33.74 -4.85
N GLY A 34 -3.59 -32.62 -5.58
CA GLY A 34 -4.52 -31.48 -5.54
C GLY A 34 -4.49 -30.49 -4.37
N GLY A 35 -4.24 -29.21 -4.69
CA GLY A 35 -4.57 -28.05 -3.87
C GLY A 35 -3.39 -27.09 -3.64
N SER A 36 -3.49 -25.77 -3.85
CA SER A 36 -4.59 -24.96 -4.39
C SER A 36 -4.00 -23.70 -5.06
N ARG A 37 -4.53 -23.29 -6.22
CA ARG A 37 -4.14 -22.02 -6.88
C ARG A 37 -5.01 -20.88 -6.34
N ALA A 38 -4.39 -19.87 -5.74
CA ALA A 38 -5.05 -18.64 -5.31
C ALA A 38 -4.96 -17.52 -6.36
N ASP A 39 -5.38 -17.79 -7.60
CA ASP A 39 -5.57 -16.75 -8.63
C ASP A 39 -6.98 -16.14 -8.50
N ALA A 40 -7.11 -15.11 -7.66
CA ALA A 40 -8.36 -14.40 -7.45
C ALA A 40 -8.67 -13.40 -8.58
N ALA A 41 -9.20 -13.92 -9.69
CA ALA A 41 -9.74 -13.10 -10.78
C ALA A 41 -11.03 -12.38 -10.35
N HIS A 42 -10.92 -11.11 -9.91
CA HIS A 42 -12.09 -10.30 -9.60
C HIS A 42 -12.76 -9.73 -10.87
N ARG A 43 -14.05 -10.08 -11.07
CA ARG A 43 -14.95 -9.40 -11.99
C ARG A 43 -16.17 -8.84 -11.25
N ASP A 44 -16.40 -7.55 -11.51
CA ASP A 44 -17.65 -6.77 -11.43
C ASP A 44 -18.32 -6.50 -10.07
N GLY A 45 -19.05 -5.38 -10.00
CA GLY A 45 -19.94 -5.01 -8.88
C GLY A 45 -19.87 -3.57 -8.36
N SER A 46 -20.22 -2.58 -9.19
CA SER A 46 -20.55 -1.16 -8.86
C SER A 46 -19.48 -0.26 -8.21
N HIS A 47 -19.24 0.91 -8.81
CA HIS A 47 -18.41 2.02 -8.29
C HIS A 47 -19.28 3.24 -7.93
N PRO A 48 -18.81 4.15 -7.05
CA PRO A 48 -19.61 5.27 -6.52
C PRO A 48 -19.77 6.48 -7.46
N TYR A 49 -19.61 6.28 -8.77
CA TYR A 49 -20.02 7.24 -9.80
C TYR A 49 -21.38 6.77 -10.36
N GLY A 50 -22.46 7.45 -9.93
CA GLY A 50 -23.86 7.41 -10.40
C GLY A 50 -24.48 6.10 -10.94
N ALA A 51 -25.56 5.63 -10.31
CA ALA A 51 -26.45 4.60 -10.87
C ALA A 51 -27.87 5.11 -11.14
N HIS A 52 -28.47 4.64 -12.25
CA HIS A 52 -29.83 4.89 -12.78
C HIS A 52 -30.05 6.27 -13.43
N SER A 53 -30.54 6.38 -14.68
CA SER A 53 -31.72 5.70 -15.23
C SER A 53 -31.62 5.29 -16.72
N ASP A 54 -32.61 4.51 -17.16
CA ASP A 54 -32.77 3.97 -18.52
C ASP A 54 -33.31 5.05 -19.50
N GLY A 55 -32.82 5.09 -20.74
CA GLY A 55 -33.21 6.12 -21.72
C GLY A 55 -32.42 6.10 -23.04
N SER A 56 -33.13 6.08 -24.16
CA SER A 56 -32.60 5.83 -25.51
C SER A 56 -32.03 7.07 -26.23
N HIS A 57 -30.78 6.98 -26.70
CA HIS A 57 -30.18 7.71 -27.85
C HIS A 57 -30.06 9.26 -27.75
N PRO A 58 -29.06 9.92 -28.39
CA PRO A 58 -28.55 9.65 -29.74
C PRO A 58 -27.03 9.49 -29.92
N GLU A 59 -26.64 9.00 -31.10
CA GLU A 59 -25.27 9.08 -31.63
C GLU A 59 -24.93 10.55 -31.91
N GLY A 60 -23.80 11.06 -31.40
CA GLY A 60 -23.46 12.48 -31.59
C GLY A 60 -22.34 13.02 -30.71
N GLY A 61 -21.15 12.41 -30.75
CA GLY A 61 -19.97 12.96 -30.10
C GLY A 61 -18.73 12.13 -30.42
N HIS A 62 -17.60 12.77 -30.72
CA HIS A 62 -16.33 12.08 -30.92
C HIS A 62 -15.82 11.57 -29.58
N GLY A 63 -16.28 10.38 -29.19
CA GLY A 63 -15.94 9.75 -27.91
C GLY A 63 -14.44 9.52 -27.79
N HIS A 64 -13.84 10.02 -26.71
CA HIS A 64 -12.49 9.64 -26.29
C HIS A 64 -12.51 8.21 -25.72
N ASP A 65 -12.67 7.21 -26.61
CA ASP A 65 -12.68 5.76 -26.33
C ASP A 65 -11.29 5.22 -25.91
N GLY A 66 -10.44 6.08 -25.34
CA GLY A 66 -9.13 5.73 -24.82
C GLY A 66 -9.25 4.75 -23.66
N VAL A 67 -8.48 3.66 -23.75
CA VAL A 67 -8.16 2.83 -22.57
C VAL A 67 -6.85 3.35 -21.99
N TYR A 68 -6.91 3.71 -20.72
CA TYR A 68 -5.82 4.28 -19.94
C TYR A 68 -5.27 3.23 -18.98
N ALA A 69 -3.95 3.22 -18.75
CA ALA A 69 -3.35 2.38 -17.71
C ALA A 69 -2.33 3.14 -16.87
N ALA A 70 -2.38 2.87 -15.56
CA ALA A 70 -1.55 3.46 -14.54
C ALA A 70 -0.82 2.35 -13.76
N ILE A 71 0.52 2.31 -13.84
CA ILE A 71 1.36 1.45 -12.98
C ILE A 71 1.99 2.30 -11.90
N ASP A 72 1.98 1.77 -10.67
CA ASP A 72 2.65 2.26 -9.48
C ASP A 72 3.58 1.13 -8.98
N LEU A 73 4.89 1.33 -9.12
CA LEU A 73 5.94 0.49 -8.57
C LEU A 73 6.54 1.14 -7.32
N GLY A 74 5.89 0.95 -6.18
CA GLY A 74 6.37 1.41 -4.88
C GLY A 74 7.29 0.42 -4.18
N THR A 75 7.88 0.86 -3.05
CA THR A 75 8.82 0.08 -2.22
C THR A 75 8.28 -1.28 -1.75
N ASN A 76 6.97 -1.43 -1.57
CA ASN A 76 6.36 -2.68 -1.06
C ASN A 76 5.52 -3.44 -2.12
N ASN A 77 4.82 -2.73 -3.01
CA ASN A 77 3.74 -3.28 -3.83
C ASN A 77 3.83 -2.76 -5.26
N CYS A 78 3.67 -3.65 -6.23
CA CYS A 78 3.50 -3.32 -7.64
C CYS A 78 2.00 -3.35 -7.96
N ARG A 79 1.45 -2.22 -8.41
CA ARG A 79 0.02 -2.05 -8.67
C ARG A 79 -0.22 -1.54 -10.09
N LEU A 80 -1.29 -2.05 -10.71
CA LEU A 80 -1.79 -1.61 -12.01
C LEU A 80 -3.29 -1.29 -11.89
N LEU A 81 -3.70 -0.23 -12.56
CA LEU A 81 -5.10 0.13 -12.77
C LEU A 81 -5.33 0.43 -14.25
N ILE A 82 -6.32 -0.23 -14.87
CA ILE A 82 -6.72 0.03 -16.27
C ILE A 82 -8.16 0.53 -16.26
N ALA A 83 -8.42 1.65 -16.93
CA ALA A 83 -9.72 2.32 -16.91
C ALA A 83 -10.14 2.88 -18.27
N ARG A 84 -11.42 3.21 -18.38
CA ARG A 84 -12.01 4.05 -19.43
C ARG A 84 -12.69 5.27 -18.79
N PRO A 85 -12.66 6.45 -19.42
CA PRO A 85 -13.42 7.60 -18.96
C PRO A 85 -14.93 7.30 -18.94
N THR A 86 -15.64 7.96 -18.03
CA THR A 86 -17.10 8.13 -17.99
C THR A 86 -17.40 9.62 -17.99
N GLY A 87 -18.66 10.04 -18.19
CA GLY A 87 -18.99 11.47 -18.27
C GLY A 87 -18.65 12.29 -17.02
N ASP A 88 -18.49 11.63 -15.88
CA ASP A 88 -18.27 12.18 -14.54
C ASP A 88 -16.96 11.71 -13.87
N GLY A 89 -16.20 10.80 -14.48
CA GLY A 89 -15.09 10.11 -13.82
C GLY A 89 -14.50 8.99 -14.68
N PHE A 90 -14.22 7.83 -14.09
CA PHE A 90 -13.75 6.68 -14.86
C PHE A 90 -14.23 5.37 -14.28
N ARG A 91 -14.36 4.38 -15.15
CA ARG A 91 -14.65 2.99 -14.78
C ARG A 91 -13.40 2.14 -14.93
N VAL A 92 -12.98 1.52 -13.84
CA VAL A 92 -11.94 0.48 -13.84
C VAL A 92 -12.44 -0.72 -14.63
N ILE A 93 -11.63 -1.20 -15.57
CA ILE A 93 -11.92 -2.38 -16.41
C ILE A 93 -10.94 -3.53 -16.18
N ASP A 94 -9.80 -3.26 -15.56
CA ASP A 94 -8.88 -4.28 -15.06
C ASP A 94 -8.01 -3.68 -13.93
N SER A 95 -7.50 -4.53 -13.04
CA SER A 95 -6.59 -4.14 -11.98
C SER A 95 -5.66 -5.29 -11.63
N PHE A 96 -4.57 -4.96 -10.96
CA PHE A 96 -3.63 -5.93 -10.41
C PHE A 96 -2.86 -5.30 -9.25
N SER A 97 -2.52 -6.11 -8.25
CA SER A 97 -1.64 -5.74 -7.15
C SER A 97 -0.88 -6.99 -6.72
N ARG A 98 0.43 -6.87 -6.50
CA ARG A 98 1.26 -7.90 -5.90
C ARG A 98 2.29 -7.26 -4.98
N ILE A 99 2.38 -7.75 -3.75
CA ILE A 99 3.45 -7.40 -2.83
C ILE A 99 4.75 -7.98 -3.42
N ILE A 100 5.75 -7.12 -3.58
CA ILE A 100 7.06 -7.47 -4.16
C ILE A 100 8.21 -7.17 -3.22
N ARG A 101 7.98 -6.38 -2.15
CA ARG A 101 9.00 -5.91 -1.20
C ARG A 101 10.28 -5.46 -1.93
N LEU A 102 10.15 -4.47 -2.80
CA LEU A 102 11.26 -3.95 -3.62
C LEU A 102 12.38 -3.35 -2.76
N GLY A 103 12.00 -2.69 -1.66
CA GLY A 103 12.93 -2.09 -0.70
C GLY A 103 13.54 -3.03 0.33
N GLU A 104 13.25 -4.32 0.28
CA GLU A 104 13.73 -5.30 1.26
C GLU A 104 15.27 -5.36 1.30
N GLY A 105 15.84 -5.00 2.45
CA GLY A 105 17.28 -4.93 2.70
C GLY A 105 17.97 -3.67 2.18
N MET A 106 17.25 -2.75 1.52
CA MET A 106 17.84 -1.52 0.96
C MET A 106 18.42 -0.59 2.02
N SER A 107 17.81 -0.53 3.21
CA SER A 107 18.30 0.30 4.32
C SER A 107 19.73 -0.04 4.77
N ALA A 108 20.17 -1.28 4.55
CA ALA A 108 21.52 -1.75 4.85
C ALA A 108 22.44 -1.83 3.62
N SER A 109 21.89 -2.06 2.42
CA SER A 109 22.67 -2.34 1.20
C SER A 109 22.82 -1.18 0.23
N GLY A 110 21.94 -0.17 0.29
CA GLY A 110 21.79 0.86 -0.76
C GLY A 110 21.22 0.35 -2.09
N ARG A 111 20.86 -0.94 -2.21
CA ARG A 111 20.65 -1.63 -3.49
C ARG A 111 19.43 -2.54 -3.49
N ILE A 112 18.68 -2.54 -4.60
CA ILE A 112 17.60 -3.49 -4.84
C ILE A 112 18.23 -4.88 -5.03
N SER A 113 17.77 -5.87 -4.26
CA SER A 113 18.28 -7.24 -4.29
C SER A 113 17.80 -8.02 -5.52
N GLU A 114 18.61 -8.97 -6.01
CA GLU A 114 18.24 -9.82 -7.16
C GLU A 114 16.91 -10.56 -6.97
N ALA A 115 16.60 -11.00 -5.74
CA ALA A 115 15.31 -11.60 -5.41
C ALA A 115 14.14 -10.61 -5.59
N ALA A 116 14.31 -9.36 -5.14
CA ALA A 116 13.34 -8.30 -5.35
C ALA A 116 13.19 -7.92 -6.84
N ILE A 117 14.28 -7.86 -7.61
CA ILE A 117 14.26 -7.65 -9.06
C ILE A 117 13.47 -8.76 -9.75
N GLY A 118 13.71 -10.03 -9.43
CA GLY A 118 12.96 -11.16 -9.98
C GLY A 118 11.45 -11.09 -9.68
N ARG A 119 11.07 -10.76 -8.43
CA ARG A 119 9.67 -10.53 -8.04
C ARG A 119 9.06 -9.36 -8.81
N ALA A 120 9.80 -8.27 -9.01
CA ALA A 120 9.35 -7.08 -9.71
C ALA A 120 9.22 -7.27 -11.23
N ILE A 121 10.13 -8.01 -11.88
CA ILE A 121 10.01 -8.36 -13.31
C ILE A 121 8.79 -9.27 -13.53
N SER A 122 8.59 -10.28 -12.68
CA SER A 122 7.36 -11.09 -12.67
C SER A 122 6.10 -10.25 -12.37
N ALA A 123 6.24 -9.24 -11.52
CA ALA A 123 5.37 -8.06 -11.42
C ALA A 123 4.97 -7.49 -12.79
N LEU A 124 6.02 -7.00 -13.44
CA LEU A 124 6.04 -6.27 -14.70
C LEU A 124 5.31 -7.01 -15.82
N SER A 125 5.67 -8.29 -16.03
CA SER A 125 5.13 -9.13 -17.10
C SER A 125 3.61 -9.27 -17.04
N VAL A 126 3.04 -9.56 -15.86
CA VAL A 126 1.57 -9.69 -15.70
C VAL A 126 0.87 -8.35 -15.96
N CYS A 127 1.48 -7.24 -15.56
CA CYS A 127 0.97 -5.91 -15.89
C CYS A 127 1.02 -5.63 -17.40
N SER A 128 2.11 -6.02 -18.07
CA SER A 128 2.30 -5.88 -19.51
C SER A 128 1.24 -6.68 -20.28
N GLU A 129 1.03 -7.94 -19.93
CA GLU A 129 -0.02 -8.79 -20.50
C GLU A 129 -1.42 -8.16 -20.36
N LYS A 130 -1.76 -7.64 -19.18
CA LYS A 130 -3.04 -6.95 -18.93
C LYS A 130 -3.19 -5.68 -19.77
N ILE A 131 -2.14 -4.86 -19.88
CA ILE A 131 -2.10 -3.65 -20.70
C ILE A 131 -2.39 -3.99 -22.18
N HIS A 132 -1.70 -5.01 -22.72
CA HIS A 132 -1.91 -5.47 -24.09
C HIS A 132 -3.31 -6.07 -24.29
N ALA A 133 -3.77 -6.94 -23.39
CA ALA A 133 -5.08 -7.59 -23.47
C ALA A 133 -6.27 -6.60 -23.38
N ARG A 134 -6.10 -5.46 -22.71
CA ARG A 134 -7.09 -4.38 -22.65
C ARG A 134 -6.90 -3.31 -23.73
N ARG A 135 -5.83 -3.41 -24.54
CA ARG A 135 -5.42 -2.43 -25.57
C ARG A 135 -5.29 -1.02 -25.00
N ALA A 136 -4.72 -0.90 -23.79
CA ALA A 136 -4.44 0.39 -23.19
C ALA A 136 -3.38 1.12 -24.01
N LYS A 137 -3.71 2.33 -24.49
CA LYS A 137 -2.83 3.13 -25.36
C LYS A 137 -2.20 4.32 -24.65
N ARG A 138 -2.93 4.92 -23.69
CA ARG A 138 -2.41 6.00 -22.86
C ARG A 138 -1.89 5.40 -21.56
N LEU A 139 -0.58 5.41 -21.40
CA LEU A 139 0.13 4.77 -20.29
C LEU A 139 0.84 5.83 -19.46
N ARG A 140 0.79 5.69 -18.13
CA ARG A 140 1.74 6.33 -17.23
C ARG A 140 2.17 5.31 -16.18
N LEU A 141 3.45 4.96 -16.20
CA LEU A 141 3.99 3.80 -15.51
C LEU A 141 5.15 4.31 -14.66
N VAL A 142 4.94 4.44 -13.35
CA VAL A 142 5.89 5.13 -12.46
C VAL A 142 6.53 4.18 -11.46
N ALA A 143 7.73 4.54 -11.03
CA ALA A 143 8.39 3.97 -9.87
C ALA A 143 8.71 5.07 -8.85
N THR A 144 8.67 4.73 -7.56
CA THR A 144 8.78 5.73 -6.48
C THR A 144 10.00 5.49 -5.58
N GLU A 145 9.88 5.60 -4.26
CA GLU A 145 11.00 5.79 -3.33
C GLU A 145 12.11 4.72 -3.43
N ALA A 146 11.77 3.45 -3.64
CA ALA A 146 12.79 2.40 -3.80
C ALA A 146 13.67 2.60 -5.05
N CYS A 147 13.12 3.11 -6.16
CA CYS A 147 13.94 3.42 -7.34
C CYS A 147 14.66 4.76 -7.21
N ARG A 148 14.12 5.73 -6.45
CA ARG A 148 14.84 6.98 -6.12
C ARG A 148 16.07 6.75 -5.23
N ALA A 149 16.00 5.76 -4.34
CA ALA A 149 17.01 5.53 -3.30
C ALA A 149 18.06 4.44 -3.63
N ALA A 150 17.93 3.74 -4.76
CA ALA A 150 18.80 2.60 -5.08
C ALA A 150 20.00 2.98 -5.96
N ASP A 151 21.21 2.60 -5.53
CA ASP A 151 22.45 2.77 -6.31
C ASP A 151 22.44 1.97 -7.64
N ASN A 152 21.53 0.99 -7.78
CA ASN A 152 21.33 0.18 -8.99
C ASN A 152 19.97 0.37 -9.66
N ALA A 153 19.33 1.53 -9.46
CA ALA A 153 18.06 1.85 -10.11
C ALA A 153 18.12 1.70 -11.63
N ASP A 154 19.14 2.24 -12.29
CA ASP A 154 19.25 2.21 -13.76
C ASP A 154 19.34 0.78 -14.33
N ASP A 155 20.20 -0.08 -13.76
CA ASP A 155 20.30 -1.51 -14.13
C ASP A 155 18.94 -2.22 -13.95
N PHE A 156 18.27 -1.98 -12.83
CA PHE A 156 16.96 -2.54 -12.57
C PHE A 156 15.92 -2.08 -13.60
N LEU A 157 15.89 -0.80 -13.94
CA LEU A 157 14.95 -0.21 -14.90
C LEU A 157 15.20 -0.73 -16.32
N ASP A 158 16.46 -0.85 -16.75
CA ASP A 158 16.82 -1.43 -18.05
C ASP A 158 16.45 -2.91 -18.14
N ARG A 159 16.67 -3.69 -17.07
CA ARG A 159 16.27 -5.11 -17.00
C ARG A 159 14.75 -5.27 -17.06
N VAL A 160 14.00 -4.39 -16.38
CA VAL A 160 12.53 -4.35 -16.47
C VAL A 160 12.09 -4.03 -17.90
N ALA A 161 12.68 -3.01 -18.54
CA ALA A 161 12.34 -2.61 -19.91
C ALA A 161 12.64 -3.73 -20.92
N HIS A 162 13.78 -4.42 -20.78
CA HIS A 162 14.17 -5.54 -21.63
C HIS A 162 13.23 -6.75 -21.45
N ALA A 163 12.92 -7.12 -20.21
CA ALA A 163 12.15 -8.34 -19.93
C ALA A 163 10.63 -8.20 -20.14
N THR A 164 10.08 -6.98 -20.12
CA THR A 164 8.62 -6.76 -20.06
C THR A 164 8.07 -5.77 -21.08
N GLY A 165 8.94 -5.00 -21.74
CA GLY A 165 8.58 -3.86 -22.60
C GLY A 165 8.11 -2.61 -21.85
N ILE A 166 7.97 -2.66 -20.52
CA ILE A 166 7.55 -1.52 -19.70
C ILE A 166 8.76 -0.65 -19.37
N ARG A 167 8.71 0.62 -19.79
CA ARG A 167 9.62 1.67 -19.31
C ARG A 167 8.95 2.42 -18.17
N LEU A 168 9.62 2.53 -17.03
CA LEU A 168 9.12 3.22 -15.84
C LEU A 168 9.71 4.63 -15.73
N GLU A 169 8.87 5.60 -15.37
CA GLU A 169 9.23 6.97 -15.00
C GLU A 169 9.52 7.00 -13.49
N VAL A 170 10.76 7.30 -13.07
CA VAL A 170 11.04 7.56 -11.65
C VAL A 170 10.58 8.98 -11.32
N ILE A 171 9.45 9.10 -10.63
CA ILE A 171 8.87 10.41 -10.28
C ILE A 171 9.49 10.98 -9.00
N ASP A 172 9.53 12.30 -8.90
CA ASP A 172 9.90 12.98 -7.66
C ASP A 172 8.77 12.95 -6.61
N ARG A 173 9.14 13.31 -5.37
CA ARG A 173 8.23 13.31 -4.21
C ARG A 173 7.14 14.38 -4.32
N GLU A 174 7.38 15.48 -5.05
CA GLU A 174 6.36 16.51 -5.30
C GLU A 174 5.28 16.00 -6.24
N THR A 175 5.68 15.32 -7.32
CA THR A 175 4.79 14.69 -8.29
C THR A 175 3.97 13.59 -7.64
N GLU A 176 4.59 12.75 -6.79
CA GLU A 176 3.90 11.72 -6.01
C GLU A 176 2.84 12.33 -5.07
N ALA A 177 3.21 13.33 -4.27
CA ALA A 177 2.29 14.06 -3.40
C ALA A 177 1.15 14.74 -4.17
N ARG A 178 1.44 15.41 -5.30
CA ARG A 178 0.44 16.05 -6.17
C ARG A 178 -0.53 15.01 -6.75
N LEU A 179 -0.03 13.88 -7.23
CA LEU A 179 -0.86 12.81 -7.79
C LEU A 179 -1.74 12.17 -6.73
N ALA A 180 -1.24 11.98 -5.50
CA ALA A 180 -2.04 11.53 -4.37
C ALA A 180 -3.21 12.49 -4.09
N VAL A 181 -2.98 13.81 -4.11
CA VAL A 181 -4.04 14.83 -4.01
C VAL A 181 -5.06 14.71 -5.14
N VAL A 182 -4.63 14.57 -6.40
CA VAL A 182 -5.55 14.42 -7.55
C VAL A 182 -6.39 13.14 -7.44
N GLY A 183 -5.80 12.03 -6.98
CA GLY A 183 -6.52 10.77 -6.79
C GLY A 183 -7.50 10.78 -5.61
N CYS A 184 -7.16 11.50 -4.54
CA CYS A 184 -7.96 11.55 -3.31
C CYS A 184 -8.96 12.72 -3.26
N SER A 185 -8.85 13.74 -4.12
CA SER A 185 -9.69 14.95 -4.04
C SER A 185 -11.21 14.70 -4.05
N PRO A 186 -11.80 13.68 -4.70
CA PRO A 186 -13.23 13.39 -4.59
C PRO A 186 -13.68 12.93 -3.19
N LEU A 187 -12.75 12.65 -2.28
CA LEU A 187 -13.00 12.28 -0.89
C LEU A 187 -12.80 13.44 0.09
N LEU A 188 -12.44 14.64 -0.37
CA LEU A 188 -12.50 15.84 0.49
C LEU A 188 -13.95 16.08 0.95
N ASP A 189 -14.14 16.42 2.22
CA ASP A 189 -15.44 16.81 2.76
C ASP A 189 -16.03 17.98 1.94
N PRO A 190 -17.25 17.85 1.37
CA PRO A 190 -17.88 18.92 0.60
C PRO A 190 -18.12 20.20 1.39
N HIS A 191 -18.23 20.11 2.72
CA HIS A 191 -18.46 21.23 3.63
C HIS A 191 -17.21 21.61 4.44
N GLY A 192 -16.11 20.88 4.26
CA GLY A 192 -14.85 21.11 4.96
C GLY A 192 -13.98 22.18 4.31
N ARG A 193 -13.10 22.78 5.12
CA ARG A 193 -12.07 23.75 4.69
C ARG A 193 -10.82 23.12 4.07
N GLY A 194 -10.79 21.80 3.94
CA GLY A 194 -9.66 21.06 3.39
C GLY A 194 -9.33 19.82 4.21
N ALA A 195 -8.12 19.30 4.01
CA ALA A 195 -7.61 18.12 4.69
C ALA A 195 -6.10 18.18 4.93
N ILE A 196 -5.63 17.42 5.91
CA ILE A 196 -4.25 16.93 5.94
C ILE A 196 -4.28 15.56 5.27
N LEU A 197 -3.86 15.50 4.01
CA LEU A 197 -3.72 14.25 3.27
C LEU A 197 -2.40 13.57 3.65
N PHE A 198 -2.41 12.25 3.73
CA PHE A 198 -1.18 11.48 3.81
C PHE A 198 -1.24 10.17 3.02
N ASP A 199 -0.12 9.79 2.40
CA ASP A 199 0.11 8.48 1.81
C ASP A 199 1.18 7.76 2.65
N ILE A 200 0.84 6.61 3.24
CA ILE A 200 1.80 5.80 4.00
C ILE A 200 2.35 4.74 3.05
N GLY A 201 3.50 5.05 2.47
CA GLY A 201 4.23 4.19 1.54
C GLY A 201 5.07 3.12 2.24
N GLY A 202 5.88 2.42 1.43
CA GLY A 202 6.82 1.43 1.96
C GLY A 202 8.15 2.04 2.40
N GLY A 203 8.70 2.98 1.62
CA GLY A 203 9.99 3.64 1.91
C GLY A 203 9.85 5.08 2.41
N SER A 204 8.83 5.80 1.95
CA SER A 204 8.48 7.16 2.38
C SER A 204 7.04 7.23 2.86
N SER A 205 6.68 8.37 3.46
CA SER A 205 5.29 8.76 3.69
C SER A 205 5.09 10.24 3.34
N GLU A 206 4.21 10.53 2.40
CA GLU A 206 3.94 11.88 1.91
C GLU A 206 2.84 12.53 2.74
N LEU A 207 3.02 13.80 3.13
CA LEU A 207 2.02 14.61 3.83
C LEU A 207 1.72 15.87 3.02
N VAL A 208 0.44 16.21 2.87
CA VAL A 208 0.00 17.39 2.10
C VAL A 208 -1.08 18.15 2.85
N TRP A 209 -0.83 19.44 3.10
CA TRP A 209 -1.86 20.37 3.54
C TRP A 209 -2.67 20.85 2.33
N ILE A 210 -3.93 20.43 2.28
CA ILE A 210 -4.90 20.83 1.27
C ILE A 210 -5.86 21.85 1.89
N GLU A 211 -6.03 23.01 1.27
CA GLU A 211 -7.10 23.96 1.58
C GLU A 211 -8.21 23.96 0.53
N ARG A 212 -9.43 24.29 0.98
CA ARG A 212 -10.60 24.54 0.13
C ARG A 212 -11.45 25.65 0.73
N ASP A 213 -12.10 26.44 -0.13
CA ASP A 213 -13.13 27.39 0.27
C ASP A 213 -14.51 26.69 0.18
N PRO A 214 -15.18 26.36 1.30
CA PRO A 214 -16.48 25.69 1.27
C PRO A 214 -17.59 26.59 0.70
N ALA A 215 -17.39 27.91 0.60
CA ALA A 215 -18.30 28.82 -0.09
C ALA A 215 -18.08 28.85 -1.63
N LYS A 216 -17.03 28.20 -2.13
CA LYS A 216 -16.68 28.08 -3.55
C LYS A 216 -16.33 26.63 -3.91
N PRO A 217 -17.29 25.70 -3.77
CA PRO A 217 -17.05 24.28 -3.97
C PRO A 217 -16.59 23.93 -5.40
N GLU A 218 -16.84 24.80 -6.38
CA GLU A 218 -16.39 24.70 -7.78
C GLU A 218 -14.90 25.00 -7.99
N LEU A 219 -14.22 25.60 -7.01
CA LEU A 219 -12.77 25.82 -7.11
C LEU A 219 -11.98 24.58 -6.69
N ALA A 220 -11.04 24.19 -7.55
CA ALA A 220 -10.10 23.12 -7.27
C ALA A 220 -9.37 23.33 -5.92
N PRO A 221 -9.19 22.27 -5.12
CA PRO A 221 -8.50 22.36 -3.84
C PRO A 221 -7.02 22.76 -4.02
N ARG A 222 -6.51 23.61 -3.13
CA ARG A 222 -5.16 24.16 -3.21
C ARG A 222 -4.21 23.42 -2.27
N ILE A 223 -3.11 22.92 -2.80
CA ILE A 223 -1.96 22.49 -1.99
C ILE A 223 -1.30 23.73 -1.38
N ARG A 224 -1.23 23.79 -0.05
CA ARG A 224 -0.58 24.88 0.70
C ARG A 224 0.87 24.58 1.03
N ALA A 225 1.12 23.36 1.47
CA ALA A 225 2.43 22.85 1.83
C ALA A 225 2.42 21.33 1.67
N TRP A 226 3.56 20.77 1.33
CA TRP A 226 3.77 19.32 1.34
C TRP A 226 5.12 19.00 1.98
N MET A 227 5.29 17.75 2.38
CA MET A 227 6.56 17.13 2.73
C MET A 227 6.53 15.65 2.36
N SER A 228 7.70 15.03 2.31
CA SER A 228 7.85 13.57 2.28
C SER A 228 8.78 13.18 3.43
N ILE A 229 8.29 12.28 4.28
CA ILE A 229 9.04 11.68 5.38
C ILE A 229 9.86 10.53 4.79
N PRO A 230 11.17 10.42 5.05
CA PRO A 230 12.00 9.31 4.59
C PRO A 230 11.79 8.02 5.43
N LEU A 231 10.54 7.78 5.85
CA LEU A 231 10.11 6.63 6.61
C LEU A 231 8.76 6.15 6.06
N GLY A 232 8.73 4.91 5.58
CA GLY A 232 7.50 4.16 5.30
C GLY A 232 7.47 2.86 6.11
N VAL A 233 6.45 2.03 5.88
CA VAL A 233 6.24 0.83 6.71
C VAL A 233 7.37 -0.20 6.63
N VAL A 234 8.10 -0.26 5.51
CA VAL A 234 9.23 -1.20 5.32
C VAL A 234 10.46 -0.67 6.04
N THR A 235 10.87 0.57 5.78
CA THR A 235 12.09 1.13 6.40
C THR A 235 11.98 1.25 7.92
N LEU A 236 10.78 1.53 8.43
CA LEU A 236 10.54 1.60 9.87
C LEU A 236 10.51 0.21 10.53
N ALA A 237 9.91 -0.79 9.87
CA ALA A 237 9.93 -2.17 10.35
C ALA A 237 11.31 -2.85 10.23
N GLU A 238 12.12 -2.50 9.24
CA GLU A 238 13.53 -2.94 9.16
C GLU A 238 14.38 -2.37 10.30
N ARG A 239 14.14 -1.10 10.68
CA ARG A 239 14.89 -0.41 11.74
C ARG A 239 14.52 -0.88 13.15
N PHE A 240 13.24 -1.15 13.43
CA PHE A 240 12.73 -1.44 14.78
C PHE A 240 12.21 -2.87 14.97
N GLY A 241 12.16 -3.67 13.91
CA GLY A 241 11.43 -4.94 13.90
C GLY A 241 9.93 -4.74 13.65
N GLY A 242 9.17 -5.84 13.69
CA GLY A 242 7.75 -5.81 13.32
C GLY A 242 6.95 -7.09 13.58
N LYS A 243 7.62 -8.23 13.85
CA LYS A 243 6.96 -9.46 14.31
C LYS A 243 6.60 -9.36 15.80
N VAL A 244 7.57 -9.04 16.64
CA VAL A 244 7.37 -8.67 18.04
C VAL A 244 7.62 -7.17 18.14
N VAL A 245 6.66 -6.43 18.66
CA VAL A 245 6.73 -4.98 18.90
C VAL A 245 6.21 -4.79 20.32
N SER A 246 7.05 -4.30 21.22
CA SER A 246 6.66 -3.93 22.58
C SER A 246 6.12 -2.49 22.61
N ASP A 247 5.48 -2.09 23.69
CA ASP A 247 5.00 -0.71 23.89
C ASP A 247 6.15 0.32 23.73
N GLU A 248 7.34 0.00 24.24
CA GLU A 248 8.54 0.86 24.09
C GLU A 248 9.03 0.90 22.63
N THR A 249 8.93 -0.22 21.92
CA THR A 249 9.30 -0.33 20.51
C THR A 249 8.34 0.50 19.65
N TYR A 250 7.04 0.41 19.92
CA TYR A 250 6.00 1.19 19.25
C TYR A 250 6.16 2.68 19.52
N ALA A 251 6.38 3.08 20.78
CA ALA A 251 6.66 4.47 21.15
C ALA A 251 7.92 5.00 20.45
N ALA A 252 8.98 4.20 20.34
CA ALA A 252 10.19 4.58 19.61
C ALA A 252 9.97 4.71 18.08
N MET A 253 9.10 3.89 17.48
CA MET A 253 8.65 4.06 16.10
C MET A 253 7.88 5.38 15.91
N VAL A 254 6.94 5.70 16.81
CA VAL A 254 6.15 6.95 16.78
C VAL A 254 7.07 8.16 16.90
N GLU A 255 7.98 8.17 17.88
CA GLU A 255 8.94 9.27 18.09
C GLU A 255 9.87 9.48 16.89
N ALA A 256 10.36 8.39 16.27
CA ALA A 256 11.20 8.48 15.08
C ALA A 256 10.49 9.15 13.90
N VAL A 257 9.16 9.02 13.79
CA VAL A 257 8.35 9.73 12.78
C VAL A 257 8.01 11.15 13.24
N ALA A 258 7.71 11.36 14.53
CA ALA A 258 7.38 12.65 15.11
C ALA A 258 8.47 13.70 14.91
N ILE A 259 9.75 13.31 14.96
CA ILE A 259 10.91 14.16 14.62
C ILE A 259 10.78 14.82 13.24
N HIS A 260 10.15 14.14 12.26
CA HIS A 260 9.91 14.69 10.93
C HIS A 260 8.61 15.49 10.84
N VAL A 261 7.52 15.01 11.45
CA VAL A 261 6.18 15.62 11.32
C VAL A 261 6.05 16.90 12.16
N GLY A 262 6.63 16.93 13.37
CA GLY A 262 6.54 18.05 14.30
C GLY A 262 6.94 19.41 13.70
N PRO A 263 8.13 19.53 13.06
CA PRO A 263 8.54 20.77 12.38
C PRO A 263 7.61 21.19 11.26
N PHE A 264 7.00 20.25 10.53
CA PHE A 264 6.03 20.53 9.47
C PHE A 264 4.71 21.04 10.01
N ALA A 265 4.16 20.40 11.06
CA ALA A 265 2.96 20.85 11.76
C ALA A 265 3.14 22.23 12.42
N ALA A 266 4.29 22.46 13.06
CA ALA A 266 4.64 23.76 13.63
C ALA A 266 4.75 24.86 12.58
N ARG A 267 5.32 24.57 11.39
CA ARG A 267 5.38 25.50 10.25
C ARG A 267 4.00 25.78 9.66
N ILE A 268 3.08 24.80 9.69
CA ILE A 268 1.70 24.99 9.26
C ILE A 268 0.99 25.98 10.18
N GLY A 269 1.10 25.80 11.50
CA GLY A 269 0.78 26.81 12.53
C GLY A 269 -0.63 27.43 12.47
N GLY A 270 -1.54 26.83 11.69
CA GLY A 270 -2.77 27.45 11.24
C GLY A 270 -4.02 26.90 11.91
N ASP A 271 -5.13 27.61 11.75
CA ASP A 271 -6.44 27.15 12.17
C ASP A 271 -6.93 25.98 11.30
N LEU A 272 -6.87 24.77 11.88
CA LEU A 272 -7.33 23.52 11.27
C LEU A 272 -8.85 23.25 11.46
N ALA A 273 -9.62 24.19 12.02
CA ALA A 273 -11.05 23.98 12.26
C ALA A 273 -11.82 23.75 10.95
N GLY A 274 -12.66 22.72 10.93
CA GLY A 274 -13.38 22.29 9.72
C GLY A 274 -12.53 21.51 8.72
N MET A 275 -11.33 21.06 9.10
CA MET A 275 -10.52 20.12 8.33
C MET A 275 -10.66 18.68 8.86
N HIS A 276 -10.10 17.72 8.12
CA HIS A 276 -10.05 16.31 8.47
C HIS A 276 -8.73 15.68 8.02
N LEU A 277 -8.40 14.50 8.54
CA LEU A 277 -7.34 13.66 7.99
C LEU A 277 -7.87 12.92 6.74
N LEU A 278 -7.06 12.79 5.70
CA LEU A 278 -7.39 12.04 4.48
C LEU A 278 -6.24 11.08 4.15
N GLY A 279 -6.35 9.85 4.64
CA GLY A 279 -5.28 8.86 4.50
C GLY A 279 -5.49 7.95 3.30
N THR A 280 -4.40 7.57 2.62
CA THR A 280 -4.41 6.54 1.57
C THR A 280 -3.39 5.41 1.82
N SER A 281 -3.37 4.44 0.91
CA SER A 281 -2.50 3.25 0.89
C SER A 281 -2.81 2.21 1.98
N GLY A 282 -1.89 1.26 2.15
CA GLY A 282 -2.13 -0.04 2.79
C GLY A 282 -2.50 0.05 4.26
N THR A 283 -1.93 0.99 5.00
CA THR A 283 -2.14 1.11 6.46
C THR A 283 -3.60 1.41 6.79
N VAL A 284 -4.14 2.52 6.27
CA VAL A 284 -5.49 2.98 6.59
C VAL A 284 -6.58 2.09 6.00
N THR A 285 -6.34 1.49 4.82
CA THR A 285 -7.25 0.51 4.22
C THR A 285 -7.29 -0.81 5.01
N THR A 286 -6.17 -1.18 5.65
CA THR A 286 -6.11 -2.33 6.57
C THR A 286 -6.83 -2.02 7.89
N LEU A 287 -6.61 -0.84 8.48
CA LEU A 287 -7.32 -0.40 9.69
C LEU A 287 -8.85 -0.32 9.46
N ALA A 288 -9.28 0.23 8.32
CA ALA A 288 -10.69 0.21 7.91
C ALA A 288 -11.26 -1.21 7.83
N GLY A 289 -10.51 -2.16 7.24
CA GLY A 289 -10.91 -3.56 7.16
C GLY A 289 -11.03 -4.25 8.52
N LEU A 290 -10.19 -3.88 9.49
CA LEU A 290 -10.22 -4.37 10.87
C LEU A 290 -11.36 -3.76 11.70
N HIS A 291 -11.62 -2.46 11.54
CA HIS A 291 -12.73 -1.75 12.18
C HIS A 291 -14.09 -2.28 11.70
N LEU A 292 -14.24 -2.50 10.39
CA LEU A 292 -15.45 -3.03 9.77
C LEU A 292 -15.64 -4.56 9.91
N ASP A 293 -14.73 -5.22 10.64
CA ASP A 293 -14.61 -6.67 10.86
C ASP A 293 -14.82 -7.49 9.56
N LEU A 294 -14.09 -7.11 8.51
CA LEU A 294 -14.29 -7.73 7.20
C LEU A 294 -13.73 -9.15 7.14
N THR A 295 -14.58 -10.12 6.78
CA THR A 295 -14.17 -11.50 6.50
C THR A 295 -13.24 -11.62 5.29
N ARG A 296 -13.24 -10.63 4.40
CA ARG A 296 -12.29 -10.44 3.29
C ARG A 296 -12.27 -8.97 2.91
N TYR A 297 -11.15 -8.47 2.40
CA TYR A 297 -11.05 -7.09 1.91
C TYR A 297 -12.11 -6.80 0.82
N ASP A 298 -12.93 -5.77 1.00
CA ASP A 298 -13.86 -5.24 0.00
C ASP A 298 -13.69 -3.72 -0.10
N ARG A 299 -13.04 -3.27 -1.18
CA ARG A 299 -12.82 -1.85 -1.50
C ARG A 299 -14.09 -1.01 -1.36
N ARG A 300 -15.26 -1.54 -1.74
CA ARG A 300 -16.52 -0.78 -1.75
C ARG A 300 -17.06 -0.49 -0.36
N ARG A 301 -16.60 -1.26 0.64
CA ARG A 301 -16.87 -1.01 2.06
C ARG A 301 -15.79 -0.16 2.73
N VAL A 302 -14.60 -0.03 2.13
CA VAL A 302 -13.42 0.64 2.72
C VAL A 302 -13.22 2.05 2.16
N ASP A 303 -13.38 2.25 0.86
CA ASP A 303 -13.09 3.52 0.19
C ASP A 303 -14.12 4.60 0.54
N GLY A 304 -13.64 5.71 1.11
CA GLY A 304 -14.44 6.87 1.47
C GLY A 304 -15.12 6.82 2.85
N ILE A 305 -14.91 5.77 3.65
CA ILE A 305 -15.45 5.71 5.01
C ILE A 305 -14.82 6.75 5.93
N TRP A 306 -15.55 7.11 6.98
CA TRP A 306 -15.06 7.92 8.09
C TRP A 306 -14.75 7.04 9.28
N LEU A 307 -13.65 7.35 9.97
CA LEU A 307 -13.29 6.82 11.28
C LEU A 307 -13.05 8.00 12.22
N SER A 308 -13.64 7.99 13.40
CA SER A 308 -13.29 8.92 14.47
C SER A 308 -11.93 8.60 15.07
N ASP A 309 -11.36 9.57 15.78
CA ASP A 309 -10.10 9.36 16.51
C ASP A 309 -10.21 8.22 17.56
N ALA A 310 -11.38 8.08 18.20
CA ALA A 310 -11.63 7.00 19.16
C ALA A 310 -11.64 5.61 18.49
N GLU A 311 -12.33 5.46 17.35
CA GLU A 311 -12.38 4.20 16.59
C GLU A 311 -11.00 3.81 16.04
N LEU A 312 -10.16 4.78 15.66
CA LEU A 312 -8.77 4.54 15.29
C LEU A 312 -7.95 4.06 16.47
N THR A 313 -8.03 4.72 17.62
CA THR A 313 -7.35 4.32 18.87
C THR A 313 -7.73 2.89 19.26
N GLU A 314 -9.02 2.55 19.25
CA GLU A 314 -9.49 1.19 19.54
C GLU A 314 -8.96 0.16 18.53
N THR A 315 -9.01 0.47 17.22
CA THR A 315 -8.55 -0.45 16.18
C THR A 315 -7.04 -0.68 16.24
N ILE A 316 -6.25 0.36 16.53
CA ILE A 316 -4.80 0.28 16.70
C ILE A 316 -4.47 -0.51 17.99
N ALA A 317 -5.15 -0.25 19.10
CA ALA A 317 -4.95 -1.00 20.34
C ALA A 317 -5.29 -2.50 20.17
N LYS A 318 -6.41 -2.83 19.50
CA LYS A 318 -6.78 -4.21 19.13
C LYS A 318 -5.67 -4.88 18.31
N LEU A 319 -5.08 -4.15 17.35
CA LEU A 319 -4.00 -4.66 16.50
C LEU A 319 -2.65 -4.79 17.22
N HIS A 320 -2.33 -3.89 18.15
CA HIS A 320 -1.14 -3.94 18.98
C HIS A 320 -1.16 -5.16 19.91
N GLY A 321 -2.33 -5.50 20.45
CA GLY A 321 -2.55 -6.70 21.26
C GLY A 321 -2.55 -8.03 20.49
N MET A 322 -2.55 -8.04 19.16
CA MET A 322 -2.46 -9.28 18.36
C MET A 322 -1.02 -9.82 18.33
N SER A 323 -0.85 -11.14 18.39
CA SER A 323 0.46 -11.75 18.08
C SER A 323 0.78 -11.63 16.57
N TYR A 324 2.05 -11.84 16.18
CA TYR A 324 2.39 -11.94 14.75
C TYR A 324 1.58 -13.00 14.02
N HIS A 325 1.29 -14.13 14.68
CA HIS A 325 0.48 -15.21 14.11
C HIS A 325 -0.94 -14.73 13.83
N ASP A 326 -1.58 -14.04 14.78
CA ASP A 326 -2.96 -13.56 14.62
C ASP A 326 -3.05 -12.47 13.54
N ARG A 327 -2.04 -11.59 13.47
CA ARG A 327 -1.91 -10.61 12.36
C ARG A 327 -1.72 -11.32 11.02
N ALA A 328 -0.91 -12.37 10.95
CA ALA A 328 -0.66 -13.14 9.72
C ALA A 328 -1.89 -13.95 9.27
N SER A 329 -2.70 -14.44 10.21
CA SER A 329 -3.96 -15.16 9.96
C SER A 329 -5.16 -14.25 9.70
N ASN A 330 -5.04 -12.94 9.90
CA ASN A 330 -6.15 -12.00 9.68
C ASN A 330 -6.39 -11.74 8.18
N ASN A 331 -7.64 -11.90 7.74
CA ASN A 331 -8.04 -11.81 6.32
C ASN A 331 -7.88 -10.42 5.66
N CYS A 332 -7.67 -9.35 6.44
CA CYS A 332 -7.38 -8.00 5.94
C CYS A 332 -5.89 -7.64 5.96
N ILE A 333 -5.07 -8.38 6.71
CA ILE A 333 -3.63 -8.12 6.86
C ILE A 333 -2.83 -9.11 6.02
N GLY A 334 -2.97 -10.41 6.30
CA GLY A 334 -2.21 -11.50 5.71
C GLY A 334 -0.73 -11.55 6.12
N VAL A 335 -0.09 -12.71 5.87
CA VAL A 335 1.33 -12.97 6.15
C VAL A 335 2.24 -11.87 5.59
N GLU A 336 1.96 -11.39 4.38
CA GLU A 336 2.78 -10.42 3.66
C GLU A 336 2.78 -8.99 4.25
N ARG A 337 1.91 -8.68 5.22
CA ARG A 337 1.86 -7.37 5.91
C ARG A 337 1.92 -7.47 7.44
N ALA A 338 1.86 -8.66 8.02
CA ALA A 338 1.77 -8.86 9.47
C ALA A 338 2.97 -8.31 10.27
N ASP A 339 4.13 -8.20 9.62
CA ASP A 339 5.37 -7.59 10.10
C ASP A 339 5.47 -6.08 9.81
N LEU A 340 4.61 -5.51 8.96
CA LEU A 340 4.66 -4.09 8.55
C LEU A 340 3.55 -3.23 9.17
N VAL A 341 2.42 -3.85 9.55
CA VAL A 341 1.18 -3.12 9.87
C VAL A 341 1.31 -2.24 11.13
N LEU A 342 2.06 -2.66 12.15
CA LEU A 342 2.29 -1.85 13.35
C LEU A 342 3.19 -0.63 13.10
N ALA A 343 4.20 -0.76 12.23
CA ALA A 343 4.99 0.38 11.78
C ALA A 343 4.13 1.41 11.03
N GLY A 344 3.15 0.95 10.24
CA GLY A 344 2.14 1.83 9.64
C GLY A 344 1.28 2.55 10.68
N CYS A 345 0.86 1.88 11.75
CA CYS A 345 0.09 2.50 12.83
C CYS A 345 0.93 3.55 13.57
N ALA A 346 2.22 3.28 13.84
CA ALA A 346 3.10 4.25 14.47
C ALA A 346 3.30 5.53 13.62
N ILE A 347 3.39 5.39 12.28
CA ILE A 347 3.40 6.55 11.36
C ILE A 347 2.08 7.33 11.48
N LEU A 348 0.94 6.63 11.48
CA LEU A 348 -0.38 7.26 11.61
C LEU A 348 -0.55 7.98 12.95
N ASP A 349 -0.11 7.41 14.07
CA ASP A 349 -0.24 8.02 15.40
C ASP A 349 0.67 9.24 15.56
N ALA A 350 1.87 9.24 14.96
CA ALA A 350 2.70 10.44 14.88
C ALA A 350 2.01 11.57 14.08
N ILE A 351 1.33 11.24 12.98
CA ILE A 351 0.55 12.20 12.18
C ILE A 351 -0.67 12.71 12.97
N ARG A 352 -1.43 11.83 13.62
CA ARG A 352 -2.61 12.20 14.46
C ARG A 352 -2.22 13.08 15.65
N THR A 353 -1.08 12.80 16.28
CA THR A 353 -0.55 13.61 17.39
C THR A 353 -0.18 15.01 16.93
N ALA A 354 0.44 15.13 15.74
CA ALA A 354 0.81 16.42 15.16
C ALA A 354 -0.37 17.20 14.56
N PHE A 355 -1.42 16.50 14.11
CA PHE A 355 -2.63 17.05 13.52
C PHE A 355 -3.88 16.44 14.19
N PRO A 356 -4.25 16.91 15.41
CA PRO A 356 -5.34 16.36 16.21
C PRO A 356 -6.72 16.74 15.65
N LEU A 357 -7.08 16.11 14.53
CA LEU A 357 -8.32 16.29 13.79
C LEU A 357 -9.33 15.20 14.17
N PRO A 358 -10.63 15.53 14.29
CA PRO A 358 -11.61 14.65 14.95
C PRO A 358 -11.93 13.36 14.17
N ARG A 359 -11.63 13.33 12.87
CA ARG A 359 -11.94 12.20 11.97
C ARG A 359 -10.89 12.04 10.87
N LEU A 360 -10.65 10.78 10.52
CA LEU A 360 -9.98 10.33 9.31
C LEU A 360 -11.01 9.92 8.27
N ARG A 361 -10.79 10.29 7.01
CA ARG A 361 -11.40 9.63 5.87
C ARG A 361 -10.40 8.70 5.20
N VAL A 362 -10.85 7.49 4.90
CA VAL A 362 -10.02 6.45 4.28
C VAL A 362 -10.16 6.51 2.77
N ALA A 363 -9.05 6.48 2.06
CA ALA A 363 -8.98 6.39 0.61
C ALA A 363 -8.32 5.06 0.21
N ASP A 364 -9.00 4.24 -0.62
CA ASP A 364 -8.34 3.15 -1.37
C ASP A 364 -7.86 3.65 -2.74
N ARG A 365 -7.76 4.98 -2.90
CA ARG A 365 -7.40 5.69 -4.12
C ARG A 365 -6.23 6.62 -3.83
N GLY A 366 -5.35 6.84 -4.81
CA GLY A 366 -4.15 7.66 -4.62
C GLY A 366 -3.40 7.86 -5.93
N LEU A 367 -2.09 7.62 -5.91
CA LEU A 367 -1.16 7.83 -7.03
C LEU A 367 -1.71 7.36 -8.40
N ARG A 368 -2.23 6.12 -8.49
CA ARG A 368 -2.76 5.54 -9.74
C ARG A 368 -4.00 6.25 -10.25
N GLU A 369 -4.98 6.49 -9.39
CA GLU A 369 -6.18 7.23 -9.73
C GLU A 369 -5.84 8.67 -10.14
N GLY A 370 -4.88 9.30 -9.46
CA GLY A 370 -4.33 10.60 -9.85
C GLY A 370 -3.74 10.61 -11.25
N MET A 371 -2.94 9.60 -11.61
CA MET A 371 -2.35 9.47 -12.94
C MET A 371 -3.41 9.28 -14.03
N LEU A 372 -4.44 8.46 -13.78
CA LEU A 372 -5.56 8.27 -14.72
C LEU A 372 -6.32 9.58 -14.94
N VAL A 373 -6.70 10.27 -13.87
CA VAL A 373 -7.43 11.55 -13.94
C VAL A 373 -6.61 12.62 -14.66
N GLU A 374 -5.31 12.72 -14.39
CA GLU A 374 -4.43 13.67 -15.08
C GLU A 374 -4.33 13.36 -16.58
N MET A 375 -4.08 12.11 -16.98
CA MET A 375 -4.03 11.73 -18.39
C MET A 375 -5.37 11.97 -19.11
N MET A 376 -6.49 11.60 -18.49
CA MET A 376 -7.81 11.80 -19.08
C MET A 376 -8.18 13.28 -19.23
N ARG A 377 -7.77 14.14 -18.28
CA ARG A 377 -7.94 15.61 -18.39
C ARG A 377 -7.03 16.21 -19.47
N GLN A 378 -5.78 15.79 -19.55
CA GLN A 378 -4.85 16.22 -20.61
C GLN A 378 -5.37 15.88 -22.01
N ASP A 379 -5.99 14.71 -22.14
CA ASP A 379 -6.58 14.25 -23.39
C ASP A 379 -8.01 14.80 -23.63
N GLY A 380 -8.57 15.64 -22.74
CA GLY A 380 -9.92 16.21 -22.87
C GLY A 380 -11.08 15.22 -22.61
N ALA A 381 -10.79 14.00 -22.15
CA ALA A 381 -11.77 12.97 -21.85
C ALA A 381 -12.48 13.17 -20.50
N LEU A 382 -11.98 14.07 -19.65
CA LEU A 382 -12.65 14.56 -18.44
C LEU A 382 -12.62 16.08 -18.37
N GLY A 383 -13.66 16.64 -17.74
CA GLY A 383 -13.75 18.07 -17.49
C GLY A 383 -12.62 18.62 -16.59
N PRO A 384 -12.45 19.96 -16.59
CA PRO A 384 -11.50 20.64 -15.70
C PRO A 384 -11.74 20.31 -14.22
N ALA A 385 -10.71 20.60 -13.40
CA ALA A 385 -10.62 20.17 -12.01
C ALA A 385 -11.41 21.02 -11.01
#